data_AF-A0A1G4TZD5-F1
#
_entry.id   AF-A0A1G4TZD5-F1
#
_cell.length_a   1.000
_cell.length_b   1.000
_cell.length_c   1.000
_cell.angle_alpha   90.00
_cell.angle_beta   90.00
_cell.angle_gamma   90.00
#
_symmetry.space_group_name_H-M   'P 1'
#
loop_
_entity.id
_entity.type
_entity.pdbx_description
1 polymer ?
#
loop_
_entity_poly.entity_id
_entity_poly.type
_entity_poly.pdbx_seq_one_letter_code
_entity_poly.pdbx_strand_id
1 'polypeptide(L)'
;MSIESDDLEKEYSQELRLLGERIRVLREKRGYSQETLGFKAGLHRNYISQLELAQRNPTYTTLLKIANALSVDVIDLLNKGE
;
A
#
# COMPACT_ATOMS: atom_id res chain seq x y z
N MET A 1 -3.18 -28.50 14.11
CA MET A 1 -3.74 -27.72 12.99
C MET A 1 -3.74 -26.21 13.28
N SER A 2 -2.97 -25.74 14.27
CA SER A 2 -3.10 -24.38 14.83
C SER A 2 -1.78 -23.61 14.88
N ILE A 3 -0.64 -24.22 14.50
CA ILE A 3 0.66 -23.55 14.50
C ILE A 3 0.93 -22.92 13.11
N GLU A 4 0.62 -23.64 12.03
CA GLU A 4 0.81 -23.13 10.65
C GLU A 4 -0.11 -21.95 10.27
N SER A 5 -1.32 -21.88 10.83
CA SER A 5 -2.27 -20.80 10.53
C SER A 5 -1.87 -19.46 11.14
N ASP A 6 -1.33 -19.49 12.36
CA ASP A 6 -0.94 -18.29 13.10
C ASP A 6 0.33 -17.68 12.52
N ASP A 7 1.26 -18.52 12.04
CA ASP A 7 2.46 -18.09 11.36
C ASP A 7 2.15 -17.45 9.99
N LEU A 8 1.21 -18.01 9.22
CA LEU A 8 0.77 -17.44 7.94
C LEU A 8 0.06 -16.08 8.10
N GLU A 9 -0.85 -15.95 9.08
CA GLU A 9 -1.52 -14.68 9.36
C GLU A 9 -0.53 -13.58 9.79
N LYS A 10 0.50 -13.97 10.54
CA LYS A 10 1.58 -13.07 10.94
C LYS A 10 2.43 -12.65 9.75
N GLU A 11 2.77 -13.57 8.86
CA GLU A 11 3.51 -13.30 7.62
C GLU A 11 2.74 -12.35 6.69
N TYR A 12 1.45 -12.61 6.42
CA TYR A 12 0.61 -11.70 5.62
C TYR A 12 0.48 -10.32 6.27
N SER A 13 0.39 -10.26 7.60
CA SER A 13 0.38 -9.00 8.34
C SER A 13 1.69 -8.22 8.25
N GLN A 14 2.83 -8.88 8.00
CA GLN A 14 4.11 -8.23 7.74
C GLN A 14 4.18 -7.71 6.31
N GLU A 15 3.77 -8.51 5.32
CA GLU A 15 3.74 -8.09 3.91
C GLU A 15 2.81 -6.89 3.68
N LEU A 16 1.65 -6.83 4.33
CA LEU A 16 0.76 -5.67 4.26
C LEU A 16 1.38 -4.40 4.87
N ARG A 17 2.21 -4.53 5.90
CA ARG A 17 2.96 -3.41 6.49
C ARG A 17 4.01 -2.87 5.52
N LEU A 18 4.78 -3.76 4.89
CA LEU A 18 5.77 -3.37 3.89
C LEU A 18 5.12 -2.66 2.70
N LEU A 19 3.99 -3.17 2.22
CA LEU A 19 3.21 -2.52 1.18
C LEU A 19 2.75 -1.11 1.59
N GLY A 20 2.16 -0.97 2.78
CA GLY A 20 1.69 0.32 3.29
C GLY A 20 2.81 1.35 3.43
N GLU A 21 3.95 0.94 3.96
CA GLU A 21 5.16 1.77 4.07
C GLU A 21 5.69 2.16 2.69
N ARG A 22 5.72 1.23 1.73
CA ARG A 22 6.20 1.52 0.37
C ARG A 22 5.33 2.54 -0.35
N ILE A 23 4.01 2.42 -0.24
CA ILE A 23 3.06 3.41 -0.76
C ILE A 23 3.35 4.78 -0.14
N ARG A 24 3.54 4.85 1.19
CA ARG A 24 3.86 6.10 1.89
C ARG A 24 5.16 6.72 1.40
N VAL A 25 6.24 5.94 1.29
CA VAL A 25 7.56 6.42 0.83
C VAL A 25 7.47 7.01 -0.58
N LEU A 26 6.81 6.30 -1.50
CA LEU A 26 6.65 6.78 -2.87
C LEU A 26 5.76 8.02 -2.94
N ARG A 27 4.70 8.09 -2.13
CA ARG A 27 3.86 9.28 -1.99
C ARG A 27 4.66 10.49 -1.51
N GLU A 28 5.46 10.32 -0.46
CA GLU A 28 6.28 11.39 0.10
C GLU A 28 7.38 11.83 -0.88
N LYS A 29 8.01 10.90 -1.61
CA LYS A 29 8.96 11.22 -2.70
C LYS A 29 8.32 12.05 -3.82
N ARG A 30 7.03 11.91 -4.06
CA ARG A 30 6.26 12.76 -5.01
C ARG A 30 5.81 14.10 -4.41
N GLY A 31 6.04 14.33 -3.12
CA GLY A 31 5.56 15.52 -2.41
C GLY A 31 4.05 15.55 -2.23
N TYR A 32 3.38 14.39 -2.28
CA TYR A 32 1.92 14.31 -2.20
C TYR A 32 1.45 14.16 -0.75
N SER A 33 0.39 14.89 -0.37
CA SER A 33 -0.40 14.53 0.80
C SER A 33 -1.22 13.27 0.52
N GLN A 34 -1.75 12.62 1.57
CA GLN A 34 -2.68 11.51 1.41
C GLN A 34 -3.94 11.91 0.64
N GLU A 35 -4.37 13.17 0.78
CA GLU A 35 -5.52 13.71 0.07
C GLU A 35 -5.21 13.85 -1.43
N THR A 36 -4.03 14.37 -1.77
CA THR A 36 -3.57 14.49 -3.16
C THR A 36 -3.46 13.13 -3.83
N LEU A 37 -2.88 12.13 -3.15
CA LEU A 37 -2.82 10.77 -3.69
C LEU A 37 -4.22 10.17 -3.87
N GLY A 38 -5.09 10.33 -2.88
CA GLY A 38 -6.48 9.87 -2.95
C GLY A 38 -7.19 10.46 -4.17
N PHE A 39 -7.15 11.78 -4.32
CA PHE A 39 -7.75 12.48 -5.46
C PHE A 39 -7.21 11.95 -6.79
N LYS A 40 -5.88 11.84 -6.95
CA LYS A 40 -5.25 11.35 -8.19
C LYS A 40 -5.58 9.88 -8.50
N ALA A 41 -5.72 9.04 -7.48
CA ALA A 41 -6.06 7.63 -7.63
C ALA A 41 -7.57 7.36 -7.75
N GLY A 42 -8.41 8.38 -7.59
CA GLY A 42 -9.86 8.21 -7.49
C GLY A 42 -10.28 7.42 -6.24
N LEU A 43 -9.59 7.66 -5.12
CA LEU A 43 -9.76 7.00 -3.83
C LEU A 43 -9.99 8.04 -2.73
N HIS A 44 -10.72 7.67 -1.67
CA HIS A 44 -10.90 8.55 -0.53
C HIS A 44 -9.61 8.66 0.29
N ARG A 45 -9.28 9.86 0.79
CA ARG A 45 -8.10 10.11 1.66
C ARG A 45 -8.00 9.10 2.82
N ASN A 46 -9.12 8.82 3.48
CA ASN A 46 -9.17 7.85 4.60
C ASN A 46 -8.73 6.45 4.17
N TYR A 47 -9.04 6.04 2.94
CA TYR A 47 -8.62 4.75 2.43
C TYR A 47 -7.11 4.72 2.17
N ILE A 48 -6.52 5.80 1.64
CA ILE A 48 -5.06 5.94 1.54
C ILE A 48 -4.40 5.81 2.92
N SER A 49 -4.93 6.49 3.95
CA SER A 49 -4.43 6.37 5.32
C SER A 49 -4.53 4.93 5.85
N GLN A 50 -5.62 4.22 5.58
CA GLN A 50 -5.79 2.83 6.01
C GLN A 50 -4.81 1.88 5.32
N LEU A 51 -4.51 2.12 4.03
CA LEU A 51 -3.52 1.35 3.29
C LEU A 51 -2.10 1.59 3.83
N GLU A 52 -1.73 2.85 4.09
CA GLU A 52 -0.40 3.18 4.66
C GLU A 52 -0.21 2.63 6.08
N LEU A 53 -1.29 2.37 6.80
CA LEU A 53 -1.29 1.75 8.13
C LEU A 53 -1.50 0.23 8.10
N ALA A 54 -1.53 -0.39 6.92
CA ALA A 54 -1.78 -1.82 6.72
C ALA A 54 -3.11 -2.33 7.34
N GLN A 55 -4.11 -1.46 7.47
CA GLN A 55 -5.43 -1.79 8.02
C GLN A 55 -6.38 -2.38 6.97
N ARG A 56 -5.97 -2.39 5.71
CA ARG A 56 -6.76 -2.89 4.58
C ARG A 56 -5.86 -3.67 3.64
N ASN A 57 -6.40 -4.77 3.12
CA ASN A 57 -5.82 -5.49 1.99
C ASN A 57 -6.39 -4.89 0.68
N PRO A 58 -5.59 -4.13 -0.10
CA PRO A 58 -6.06 -3.56 -1.36
C PRO A 58 -6.26 -4.65 -2.41
N THR A 59 -7.25 -4.48 -3.27
CA THR A 59 -7.34 -5.28 -4.50
C THR A 59 -6.23 -4.90 -5.47
N TYR A 60 -5.92 -5.79 -6.41
CA TYR A 60 -4.94 -5.49 -7.47
C TYR A 60 -5.30 -4.23 -8.27
N THR A 61 -6.59 -3.99 -8.54
CA THR A 61 -7.03 -2.76 -9.23
C THR A 61 -6.76 -1.49 -8.41
N THR A 62 -6.82 -1.57 -7.09
CA THR A 62 -6.44 -0.45 -6.21
C THR A 62 -4.95 -0.17 -6.29
N LEU A 63 -4.12 -1.22 -6.31
CA LEU A 63 -2.68 -1.08 -6.50
C LEU A 63 -2.34 -0.42 -7.83
N LEU A 64 -2.98 -0.82 -8.93
CA LEU A 64 -2.81 -0.18 -10.24
C LEU A 64 -3.17 1.31 -10.22
N LYS A 65 -4.29 1.69 -9.57
CA LYS A 65 -4.68 3.09 -9.42
C LYS A 65 -3.64 3.91 -8.66
N ILE A 66 -3.12 3.36 -7.57
CA ILE A 66 -2.10 4.02 -6.74
C ILE A 66 -0.79 4.15 -7.51
N ALA A 67 -0.34 3.09 -8.19
CA ALA A 67 0.87 3.10 -9.02
C ALA A 67 0.78 4.17 -10.11
N ASN A 68 -0.32 4.20 -10.86
CA ASN A 68 -0.59 5.23 -11.87
C ASN A 68 -0.59 6.64 -11.28
N ALA A 69 -1.26 6.84 -10.14
CA ALA A 69 -1.32 8.14 -9.46
C ALA A 69 0.06 8.62 -8.96
N LEU A 70 0.94 7.68 -8.61
CA LEU A 70 2.33 7.92 -8.22
C LEU A 70 3.31 7.90 -9.41
N SER A 71 2.83 7.65 -10.64
CA SER A 71 3.62 7.52 -11.87
C SER A 71 4.80 6.56 -11.72
N VAL A 72 4.54 5.39 -11.15
CA VAL A 72 5.49 4.28 -10.96
C VAL A 72 4.87 2.97 -11.47
N ASP A 73 5.67 1.93 -11.63
CA ASP A 73 5.13 0.61 -11.94
C ASP A 73 4.52 -0.03 -10.68
N VAL A 74 3.54 -0.92 -10.86
CA VAL A 74 2.91 -1.61 -9.72
C VAL A 74 3.90 -2.45 -8.92
N ILE A 75 4.96 -2.94 -9.58
CA ILE A 75 6.05 -3.68 -8.92
C ILE A 75 6.82 -2.80 -7.93
N ASP A 76 6.89 -1.49 -8.17
CA ASP A 76 7.55 -0.55 -7.25
C ASP A 76 6.83 -0.44 -5.91
N LEU A 77 5.52 -0.75 -5.87
CA LEU A 77 4.75 -0.81 -4.62
C LEU A 77 5.07 -2.07 -3.80
N LEU A 78 5.58 -3.12 -4.45
CA LEU A 78 5.87 -4.43 -3.84
C LEU A 78 7.34 -4.61 -3.51
N ASN A 79 8.21 -3.77 -4.08
CA ASN A 79 9.64 -3.81 -3.82
C ASN A 79 9.96 -3.42 -2.38
N LYS A 80 10.49 -4.37 -1.62
CA LYS A 80 11.25 -4.13 -0.38
C LYS A 80 12.50 -3.39 -0.82
N GLY A 81 12.54 -2.08 -0.66
CA GLY A 81 13.62 -1.25 -1.22
C GLY A 81 15.01 -1.77 -0.81
N GLU A 82 15.96 -1.69 -1.75
CA GLU A 82 17.36 -1.40 -1.40
C GLU A 82 17.47 -0.03 -0.72
#